data_AF-A0A4S3J1Z2-F1
#
_entry.id   AF-A0A4S3J1Z2-F1
#
_cell.length_a   1.000
_cell.length_b   1.000
_cell.length_c   1.000
_cell.angle_alpha   90.00
_cell.angle_beta   90.00
_cell.angle_gamma   90.00
#
_symmetry.space_group_name_H-M   'P 1'
#
loop_
_entity.id
_entity.type
_entity.pdbx_description
1 polymer ?
#
loop_
_entity_poly.entity_id
_entity_poly.type
_entity_poly.pdbx_seq_one_letter_code
_entity_poly.pdbx_strand_id
1 'polypeptide(L)'
;MEISLHAGPPISSPPDRLWNLPKDNINNMIDHAIFESLQAKIDEETAVRDGDLRKRSFHERILPPQTNVLPPILEEATQEIIAQRDEIARLKAVADNHPFYKYNGLWTRELQNLVSSIELCAYLGGFQDFKSTSSASFLTIEEVGKFLNIPVNLKEQDAFHLTIEEYLLALIAMVEELSRLAVNSVTLGDYSRPVQIGNFIKDLFAGFQLLNLKNDILRKRSDGIKYSVKKVEDVVYDLSLRNLIPKGGAA
;
A
#
# COMPACT_ATOMS: atom_id res chain seq x y z
N MET A 1 21.23 -21.41 64.62
CA MET A 1 19.93 -21.65 63.98
C MET A 1 20.16 -21.55 62.48
N GLU A 2 20.63 -22.65 61.89
CA GLU A 2 20.83 -22.77 60.46
C GLU A 2 19.56 -23.37 59.84
N ILE A 3 18.95 -22.66 58.92
CA ILE A 3 17.80 -23.14 58.15
C ILE A 3 18.37 -23.71 56.85
N SER A 4 18.37 -25.04 56.75
CA SER A 4 18.84 -25.79 55.59
C SER A 4 17.83 -25.64 54.44
N LEU A 5 18.19 -24.91 53.39
CA LEU A 5 17.44 -24.84 52.13
C LEU A 5 17.85 -26.05 51.27
N HIS A 6 17.02 -27.10 51.27
CA HIS A 6 17.15 -28.21 50.32
C HIS A 6 16.83 -27.73 48.90
N ALA A 7 17.84 -27.73 48.03
CA ALA A 7 17.65 -27.58 46.59
C ALA A 7 16.94 -28.84 46.06
N GLY A 8 15.79 -28.66 45.41
CA GLY A 8 15.08 -29.75 44.71
C GLY A 8 15.91 -30.31 43.55
N PRO A 9 15.63 -31.55 43.09
CA PRO A 9 16.40 -32.19 42.03
C PRO A 9 16.24 -31.41 40.70
N PRO A 10 17.25 -31.47 39.82
CA PRO A 10 17.18 -30.80 38.53
C PRO A 10 16.01 -31.37 37.73
N ILE A 11 15.26 -30.47 37.07
CA ILE A 11 14.17 -30.81 36.16
C ILE A 11 14.77 -31.72 35.08
N SER A 12 14.39 -33.00 35.11
CA SER A 12 14.76 -33.98 34.09
C SER A 12 14.30 -33.48 32.72
N SER A 13 15.19 -33.53 31.73
CA SER A 13 14.86 -33.26 30.33
C SER A 13 13.58 -33.99 29.90
N PRO A 14 12.77 -33.41 28.98
CA PRO A 14 11.56 -34.06 28.50
C PRO A 14 11.94 -35.44 27.95
N PRO A 15 11.11 -36.48 28.17
CA PRO A 15 11.41 -37.79 27.61
C PRO A 15 11.47 -37.69 26.09
N ASP A 16 12.64 -37.99 25.50
CA ASP A 16 12.95 -38.04 24.05
C ASP A 16 12.06 -39.02 23.24
N ARG A 17 10.96 -39.51 23.81
CA ARG A 17 10.16 -40.65 23.30
C ARG A 17 8.79 -40.27 22.73
N LEU A 18 8.44 -38.99 22.63
CA LEU A 18 7.18 -38.59 21.98
C LEU A 18 7.36 -38.19 20.50
N TRP A 19 8.58 -37.88 20.06
CA TRP A 19 8.85 -37.43 18.68
C TRP A 19 9.66 -38.41 17.83
N ASN A 20 10.24 -39.45 18.44
CA ASN A 20 10.95 -40.52 17.74
C ASN A 20 10.04 -41.74 17.56
N LEU A 21 9.04 -41.61 16.67
CA LEU A 21 8.33 -42.77 16.16
C LEU A 21 9.28 -43.55 15.23
N PRO A 22 9.41 -44.88 15.37
CA PRO A 22 10.12 -45.72 14.41
C PRO A 22 9.50 -45.50 13.02
N LYS A 23 10.31 -45.10 12.04
CA LYS A 23 9.86 -44.88 10.65
C LYS A 23 9.26 -46.14 10.02
N ASP A 24 9.52 -47.30 10.61
CA ASP A 24 9.21 -48.61 10.05
C ASP A 24 7.83 -49.15 10.44
N ASN A 25 6.99 -48.38 11.16
CA ASN A 25 5.63 -48.81 11.52
C ASN A 25 4.51 -47.84 11.09
N ILE A 26 4.80 -46.91 10.17
CA ILE A 26 3.79 -46.10 9.47
C ILE A 26 3.34 -46.79 8.17
N ASN A 27 3.40 -48.12 8.09
CA ASN A 27 2.96 -48.87 6.91
C ASN A 27 1.75 -49.73 7.27
N ASN A 28 0.57 -49.10 7.30
CA ASN A 28 -0.71 -49.71 6.87
C ASN A 28 -1.97 -48.86 7.09
N MET A 29 -1.89 -47.62 7.60
CA MET A 29 -3.08 -46.74 7.70
C MET A 29 -3.05 -45.51 6.81
N ILE A 30 -1.87 -45.12 6.30
CA ILE A 30 -1.70 -43.90 5.51
C ILE A 30 -0.76 -44.22 4.35
N ASP A 31 -1.26 -44.01 3.13
CA ASP A 31 -0.48 -44.15 1.91
C ASP A 31 0.52 -42.99 1.79
N HIS A 32 1.81 -43.31 1.75
CA HIS A 32 2.89 -42.32 1.61
C HIS A 32 2.80 -41.53 0.29
N ALA A 33 2.21 -42.11 -0.75
CA ALA A 33 1.99 -41.44 -2.03
C ALA A 33 1.09 -40.20 -1.89
N ILE A 34 0.23 -40.14 -0.87
CA ILE A 34 -0.59 -38.96 -0.56
C ILE A 34 0.30 -37.78 -0.20
N PHE A 35 1.32 -37.99 0.63
CA PHE A 35 2.23 -36.92 1.07
C PHE A 35 3.22 -36.53 -0.02
N GLU A 36 3.68 -37.46 -0.85
CA GLU A 36 4.49 -37.15 -2.02
C GLU A 36 3.72 -36.30 -3.05
N SER A 37 2.45 -36.63 -3.30
CA SER A 37 1.57 -35.82 -4.15
C SER A 37 1.34 -34.41 -3.58
N LEU A 38 1.20 -34.30 -2.26
CA LEU A 38 1.09 -33.00 -1.59
C LEU A 38 2.40 -32.21 -1.68
N GLN A 39 3.56 -32.84 -1.50
CA GLN A 39 4.86 -32.18 -1.62
C GLN A 39 5.07 -31.63 -3.04
N ALA A 40 4.74 -32.40 -4.08
CA ALA A 40 4.83 -31.93 -5.46
C ALA A 40 3.96 -30.68 -5.72
N LYS A 41 2.74 -30.63 -5.15
CA LYS A 41 1.87 -29.45 -5.23
C LYS A 41 2.45 -28.24 -4.48
N ILE A 42 3.06 -28.48 -3.31
CA ILE A 42 3.74 -27.43 -2.54
C ILE A 42 4.93 -26.87 -3.32
N ASP A 43 5.71 -27.73 -3.96
CA ASP A 43 6.87 -27.33 -4.75
C ASP A 43 6.45 -26.51 -5.98
N GLU A 44 5.37 -26.91 -6.67
CA GLU A 44 4.78 -26.13 -7.78
C GLU A 44 4.31 -24.75 -7.32
N GLU A 45 3.57 -24.67 -6.21
CA GLU A 45 3.14 -23.39 -5.63
C GLU A 45 4.31 -22.50 -5.20
N THR A 46 5.37 -23.10 -4.66
CA THR A 46 6.58 -22.38 -4.24
C THR A 46 7.33 -21.84 -5.45
N ALA A 47 7.43 -22.61 -6.54
CA ALA A 47 8.03 -22.15 -7.79
C ALA A 47 7.31 -20.94 -8.39
N VAL A 48 5.97 -20.89 -8.34
CA VAL A 48 5.20 -19.72 -8.78
C VAL A 48 5.50 -18.49 -7.90
N ARG A 49 5.60 -18.69 -6.59
CA ARG A 49 5.85 -17.60 -5.62
C ARG A 49 7.26 -17.03 -5.69
N ASP A 50 8.27 -17.88 -5.84
CA ASP A 50 9.69 -17.47 -5.88
C ASP A 50 10.19 -17.18 -7.31
N GLY A 51 9.34 -17.40 -8.31
CA GLY A 51 9.56 -17.05 -9.70
C GLY A 51 9.43 -15.55 -9.98
N ASP A 52 8.97 -15.22 -11.19
CA ASP A 52 8.95 -13.84 -11.71
C ASP A 52 7.99 -12.91 -10.96
N LEU A 53 7.04 -13.44 -10.19
CA LEU A 53 6.07 -12.65 -9.43
C LEU A 53 6.69 -11.90 -8.23
N ARG A 54 7.74 -12.45 -7.61
CA ARG A 54 8.39 -11.81 -6.43
C ARG A 54 9.56 -10.90 -6.78
N LYS A 55 10.21 -11.10 -7.92
CA LYS A 55 11.48 -10.43 -8.27
C LYS A 55 11.31 -8.99 -8.77
N ARG A 56 10.08 -8.49 -8.83
CA ARG A 56 9.71 -7.22 -9.45
C ARG A 56 9.27 -6.23 -8.38
N SER A 57 10.24 -5.72 -7.63
CA SER A 57 10.01 -4.61 -6.69
C SER A 57 9.98 -3.30 -7.48
N PHE A 58 8.89 -2.55 -7.34
CA PHE A 58 8.73 -1.24 -7.97
C PHE A 58 9.52 -0.21 -7.15
N HIS A 59 10.37 0.57 -7.80
CA HIS A 59 11.17 1.58 -7.12
C HIS A 59 10.27 2.76 -6.73
N GLU A 60 10.17 3.03 -5.44
CA GLU A 60 9.43 4.14 -4.86
C GLU A 60 10.40 5.33 -4.73
N ARG A 61 10.29 6.32 -5.63
CA ARG A 61 11.04 7.58 -5.50
C ARG A 61 10.12 8.60 -4.82
N ILE A 62 10.35 8.85 -3.54
CA ILE A 62 9.64 9.89 -2.78
C ILE A 62 10.01 11.24 -3.37
N LEU A 63 9.00 12.00 -3.82
CA LEU A 63 9.18 13.35 -4.34
C LEU A 63 9.84 14.25 -3.27
N PRO A 64 10.99 14.89 -3.56
CA PRO A 64 11.63 15.77 -2.61
C PRO A 64 10.76 17.00 -2.34
N PRO A 65 10.68 17.47 -1.07
CA PRO A 65 10.03 18.73 -0.75
C PRO A 65 10.96 19.85 -1.24
N GLN A 66 10.79 20.35 -2.45
CA GLN A 66 11.48 21.57 -2.90
C GLN A 66 10.48 22.50 -3.57
N THR A 67 10.34 23.71 -3.04
CA THR A 67 9.30 24.68 -3.40
C THR A 67 9.58 25.47 -4.68
N ASN A 68 10.83 25.45 -5.18
CA ASN A 68 11.25 26.24 -6.36
C ASN A 68 11.57 25.40 -7.62
N VAL A 69 11.49 24.06 -7.56
CA VAL A 69 11.85 23.15 -8.68
C VAL A 69 10.75 22.12 -8.94
N LEU A 70 9.51 22.42 -8.54
CA LEU A 70 8.40 21.46 -8.67
C LEU A 70 8.14 21.04 -10.12
N PRO A 71 8.08 21.94 -11.13
CA PRO A 71 7.73 21.49 -12.48
C PRO A 71 8.75 20.52 -13.09
N PRO A 72 10.08 20.77 -13.05
CA PRO A 72 11.06 19.81 -13.59
C PRO A 72 11.09 18.48 -12.83
N ILE A 73 11.00 18.50 -11.50
CA ILE A 73 11.03 17.28 -10.67
C ILE A 73 9.76 16.45 -10.90
N LEU A 74 8.62 17.12 -11.04
CA LEU A 74 7.34 16.49 -11.31
C LEU A 74 7.31 15.88 -12.72
N GLU A 75 7.91 16.55 -13.71
CA GLU A 75 8.07 16.00 -15.06
C GLU A 75 8.96 14.75 -15.03
N GLU A 76 10.12 14.80 -14.36
CA GLU A 76 11.01 13.63 -14.17
C GLU A 76 10.28 12.46 -13.50
N ALA A 77 9.59 12.71 -12.38
CA ALA A 77 8.83 11.69 -11.68
C ALA A 77 7.67 11.13 -12.52
N THR A 78 7.00 11.98 -13.29
CA THR A 78 5.95 11.54 -14.23
C THR A 78 6.53 10.61 -15.29
N GLN A 79 7.70 10.93 -15.85
CA GLN A 79 8.37 10.07 -16.83
C GLN A 79 8.83 8.74 -16.22
N GLU A 80 9.36 8.75 -15.00
CA GLU A 80 9.73 7.51 -14.29
C GLU A 80 8.51 6.61 -14.04
N ILE A 81 7.39 7.18 -13.61
CA ILE A 81 6.14 6.43 -13.42
C ILE A 81 5.63 5.88 -14.75
N ILE A 82 5.73 6.66 -15.84
CA ILE A 82 5.39 6.17 -17.19
C ILE A 82 6.27 4.98 -17.57
N ALA A 83 7.56 4.98 -17.23
CA ALA A 83 8.46 3.86 -17.51
C ALA A 83 8.06 2.58 -16.76
N GLN A 84 7.38 2.68 -15.61
CA GLN A 84 6.89 1.50 -14.88
C GLN A 84 5.73 0.78 -15.57
N ARG A 85 5.11 1.37 -16.61
CA ARG A 85 4.02 0.73 -17.38
C ARG A 85 4.47 -0.58 -18.04
N ASP A 86 5.71 -0.62 -18.55
CA ASP A 86 6.25 -1.83 -19.17
C ASP A 86 6.40 -2.96 -18.15
N GLU A 87 6.74 -2.62 -16.91
CA GLU A 87 6.87 -3.60 -15.83
C GLU A 87 5.50 -4.12 -15.36
N ILE A 88 4.49 -3.25 -15.29
CA ILE A 88 3.10 -3.66 -15.04
C ILE A 88 2.58 -4.55 -16.17
N ALA A 89 2.89 -4.24 -17.44
CA ALA A 89 2.50 -5.09 -18.56
C ALA A 89 3.14 -6.48 -18.48
N ARG A 90 4.41 -6.56 -18.09
CA ARG A 90 5.10 -7.85 -17.85
C ARG A 90 4.53 -8.59 -16.66
N LEU A 91 4.20 -7.90 -15.56
CA LEU A 91 3.56 -8.50 -14.39
C LEU A 91 2.21 -9.09 -14.79
N LYS A 92 1.38 -8.30 -15.48
CA LYS A 92 0.08 -8.73 -16.00
C LYS A 92 0.21 -10.00 -16.85
N ALA A 93 1.15 -10.04 -17.79
CA ALA A 93 1.36 -11.20 -18.67
C ALA A 93 1.67 -12.51 -17.92
N VAL A 94 2.33 -12.43 -16.77
CA VAL A 94 2.61 -13.60 -15.91
C VAL A 94 1.42 -13.89 -14.99
N ALA A 95 0.89 -12.86 -14.32
CA ALA A 95 -0.18 -12.96 -13.34
C ALA A 95 -1.49 -13.48 -13.93
N ASP A 96 -1.80 -13.15 -15.20
CA ASP A 96 -2.99 -13.66 -15.91
C ASP A 96 -2.99 -15.19 -16.08
N ASN A 97 -1.84 -15.87 -15.94
CA ASN A 97 -1.76 -17.34 -16.02
C ASN A 97 -2.04 -18.03 -14.67
N HIS A 98 -2.31 -17.26 -13.61
CA HIS A 98 -2.49 -17.78 -12.25
C HIS A 98 -3.75 -17.21 -11.60
N PRO A 99 -4.40 -17.96 -10.69
CA PRO A 99 -5.60 -17.47 -10.01
C PRO A 99 -5.33 -16.19 -9.22
N PHE A 100 -6.06 -15.11 -9.53
CA PHE A 100 -5.76 -13.76 -9.05
C PHE A 100 -5.75 -13.70 -7.52
N TYR A 101 -6.87 -14.03 -6.87
CA TYR A 101 -7.01 -13.91 -5.41
C TYR A 101 -6.13 -14.89 -4.61
N LYS A 102 -5.53 -15.89 -5.27
CA LYS A 102 -4.56 -16.79 -4.64
C LYS A 102 -3.17 -16.13 -4.52
N TYR A 103 -2.82 -15.28 -5.48
CA TYR A 103 -1.46 -14.74 -5.62
C TYR A 103 -1.37 -13.22 -5.56
N ASN A 104 -2.49 -12.49 -5.52
CA ASN A 104 -2.48 -11.02 -5.52
C ASN A 104 -1.65 -10.40 -4.39
N GLY A 105 -1.62 -11.03 -3.21
CA GLY A 105 -0.77 -10.60 -2.10
C GLY A 105 0.72 -10.52 -2.41
N LEU A 106 1.20 -11.10 -3.52
CA LEU A 106 2.59 -10.98 -3.97
C LEU A 106 2.92 -9.61 -4.59
N TRP A 107 1.93 -8.90 -5.15
CA TRP A 107 2.12 -7.61 -5.84
C TRP A 107 1.21 -6.50 -5.31
N THR A 108 0.22 -6.83 -4.48
CA THR A 108 -0.77 -5.88 -3.97
C THR A 108 -0.12 -4.65 -3.32
N ARG A 109 0.95 -4.83 -2.54
CA ARG A 109 1.60 -3.69 -1.85
C ARG A 109 2.29 -2.78 -2.85
N GLU A 110 3.00 -3.38 -3.79
CA GLU A 110 3.74 -2.67 -4.81
C GLU A 110 2.81 -1.91 -5.76
N LEU A 111 1.69 -2.54 -6.15
CA LEU A 111 0.64 -1.90 -6.94
C LEU A 111 0.02 -0.72 -6.18
N GLN A 112 -0.26 -0.87 -4.88
CA GLN A 112 -0.75 0.23 -4.03
C GLN A 112 0.24 1.40 -3.97
N ASN A 113 1.53 1.12 -3.82
CA ASN A 113 2.57 2.15 -3.78
C ASN A 113 2.68 2.90 -5.12
N LEU A 114 2.62 2.18 -6.24
CA LEU A 114 2.60 2.78 -7.58
C LEU A 114 1.37 3.66 -7.77
N VAL A 115 0.18 3.16 -7.44
CA VAL A 115 -1.07 3.95 -7.53
C VAL A 115 -0.98 5.18 -6.63
N SER A 116 -0.48 5.05 -5.40
CA SER A 116 -0.31 6.18 -4.49
C SER A 116 0.62 7.25 -5.07
N SER A 117 1.71 6.82 -5.74
CA SER A 117 2.64 7.71 -6.42
C SER A 117 2.01 8.42 -7.62
N ILE A 118 1.19 7.73 -8.41
CA ILE A 118 0.40 8.30 -9.51
C ILE A 118 -0.53 9.39 -8.97
N GLU A 119 -1.31 9.08 -7.93
CA GLU A 119 -2.26 10.02 -7.33
C GLU A 119 -1.58 11.24 -6.72
N LEU A 120 -0.45 11.04 -6.03
CA LEU A 120 0.36 12.13 -5.48
C LEU A 120 0.89 13.05 -6.60
N CYS A 121 1.43 12.48 -7.68
CA CYS A 121 1.90 13.25 -8.81
C CYS A 121 0.75 14.01 -9.48
N ALA A 122 -0.40 13.36 -9.64
CA ALA A 122 -1.60 13.98 -10.21
C ALA A 122 -2.09 15.17 -9.37
N TYR A 123 -2.08 15.04 -8.04
CA TYR A 123 -2.38 16.12 -7.11
C TYR A 123 -1.44 17.31 -7.27
N LEU A 124 -0.14 17.05 -7.44
CA LEU A 124 0.88 18.08 -7.58
C LEU A 124 0.92 18.77 -8.96
N GLY A 125 0.03 18.37 -9.88
CA GLY A 125 -0.09 18.97 -11.20
C GLY A 125 0.40 18.09 -12.35
N GLY A 126 0.85 16.86 -12.08
CA GLY A 126 1.22 15.88 -13.10
C GLY A 126 -0.01 15.23 -13.73
N PHE A 127 0.21 14.34 -14.70
CA PHE A 127 -0.82 13.49 -15.32
C PHE A 127 -2.08 14.22 -15.85
N GLN A 128 -1.98 15.52 -16.19
CA GLN A 128 -3.13 16.31 -16.62
C GLN A 128 -3.80 15.75 -17.89
N ASP A 129 -3.01 15.19 -18.81
CA ASP A 129 -3.51 14.57 -20.04
C ASP A 129 -4.34 13.30 -19.81
N PHE A 130 -4.23 12.70 -18.63
CA PHE A 130 -4.93 11.48 -18.25
C PHE A 130 -6.19 11.73 -17.42
N LYS A 131 -6.42 12.99 -17.00
CA LYS A 131 -7.62 13.40 -16.27
C LYS A 131 -8.76 13.68 -17.24
N SER A 132 -9.93 13.11 -16.97
CA SER A 132 -11.15 13.37 -17.75
C SER A 132 -11.72 14.75 -17.47
N THR A 133 -11.44 15.30 -16.28
CA THR A 133 -11.90 16.62 -15.85
C THR A 133 -10.72 17.47 -15.38
N SER A 134 -10.49 18.62 -16.00
CA SER A 134 -9.37 19.52 -15.66
C SER A 134 -9.43 20.10 -14.24
N SER A 135 -10.59 20.02 -13.57
CA SER A 135 -10.75 20.44 -12.17
C SER A 135 -10.47 19.33 -11.15
N ALA A 136 -10.29 18.08 -11.58
CA ALA A 136 -10.02 16.98 -10.67
C ALA A 136 -8.58 17.06 -10.15
N SER A 137 -8.41 17.02 -8.82
CA SER A 137 -7.09 17.05 -8.21
C SER A 137 -6.32 15.74 -8.41
N PHE A 138 -7.00 14.61 -8.51
CA PHE A 138 -6.42 13.25 -8.59
C PHE A 138 -7.17 12.42 -9.64
N LEU A 139 -6.68 11.23 -10.00
CA LEU A 139 -7.27 10.38 -11.04
C LEU A 139 -8.42 9.52 -10.48
N THR A 140 -9.35 9.08 -11.32
CA THR A 140 -10.29 8.01 -10.94
C THR A 140 -9.66 6.63 -11.12
N ILE A 141 -10.24 5.59 -10.49
CA ILE A 141 -9.75 4.22 -10.68
C ILE A 141 -9.74 3.81 -12.16
N GLU A 142 -10.73 4.25 -12.94
CA GLU A 142 -10.81 4.00 -14.39
C GLU A 142 -9.68 4.71 -15.16
N GLU A 143 -9.33 5.94 -14.77
CA GLU A 143 -8.23 6.69 -15.37
C GLU A 143 -6.89 6.04 -15.06
N VAL A 144 -6.68 5.58 -13.81
CA VAL A 144 -5.50 4.82 -13.42
C VAL A 144 -5.41 3.50 -14.20
N GLY A 145 -6.52 2.76 -14.31
CA GLY A 145 -6.57 1.51 -15.08
C GLY A 145 -6.23 1.74 -16.56
N LYS A 146 -6.78 2.80 -17.16
CA LYS A 146 -6.47 3.20 -18.53
C LYS A 146 -5.01 3.60 -18.70
N PHE A 147 -4.46 4.37 -17.76
CA PHE A 147 -3.05 4.77 -17.75
C PHE A 147 -2.13 3.55 -17.68
N LEU A 148 -2.35 2.66 -16.72
CA LEU A 148 -1.57 1.43 -16.53
C LEU A 148 -1.86 0.34 -17.58
N ASN A 149 -2.88 0.53 -18.42
CA ASN A 149 -3.37 -0.46 -19.39
C ASN A 149 -3.76 -1.79 -18.73
N ILE A 150 -4.48 -1.72 -17.60
CA ILE A 150 -4.98 -2.87 -16.87
C ILE A 150 -6.49 -2.72 -16.59
N PRO A 151 -7.25 -3.83 -16.53
CA PRO A 151 -8.64 -3.79 -16.10
C PRO A 151 -8.78 -3.30 -14.65
N VAL A 152 -9.97 -2.84 -14.30
CA VAL A 152 -10.31 -2.41 -12.94
C VAL A 152 -11.48 -3.22 -12.41
N ASN A 153 -11.35 -3.67 -11.16
CA ASN A 153 -12.39 -4.33 -10.38
C ASN A 153 -13.21 -5.38 -11.17
N LEU A 154 -12.52 -6.35 -11.77
CA LEU A 154 -13.15 -7.44 -12.52
C LEU A 154 -14.02 -8.29 -11.59
N LYS A 155 -15.21 -8.67 -12.07
CA LYS A 155 -16.17 -9.48 -11.29
C LYS A 155 -16.29 -10.91 -11.78
N GLU A 156 -16.20 -11.11 -13.09
CA GLU A 156 -16.49 -12.40 -13.75
C GLU A 156 -15.23 -13.10 -14.27
N GLN A 157 -14.15 -12.36 -14.45
CA GLN A 157 -12.91 -12.84 -15.03
C GLN A 157 -11.82 -12.94 -13.96
N ASP A 158 -11.17 -14.09 -13.88
CA ASP A 158 -10.01 -14.32 -13.04
C ASP A 158 -8.75 -13.90 -13.79
N ALA A 159 -8.43 -12.60 -13.73
CA ALA A 159 -7.32 -11.99 -14.42
C ALA A 159 -6.73 -10.84 -13.59
N PHE A 160 -5.50 -10.41 -13.93
CA PHE A 160 -4.85 -9.28 -13.30
C PHE A 160 -5.65 -7.99 -13.52
N HIS A 161 -6.00 -7.32 -12.42
CA HIS A 161 -6.72 -6.05 -12.40
C HIS A 161 -6.40 -5.26 -11.14
N LEU A 162 -6.66 -3.95 -11.18
CA LEU A 162 -6.64 -3.10 -9.98
C LEU A 162 -7.95 -3.23 -9.23
N THR A 163 -7.92 -3.67 -7.97
CA THR A 163 -9.13 -3.76 -7.13
C THR A 163 -9.53 -2.40 -6.56
N ILE A 164 -10.81 -2.24 -6.20
CA ILE A 164 -11.29 -1.05 -5.46
C ILE A 164 -10.56 -0.91 -4.12
N GLU A 165 -10.27 -2.02 -3.44
CA GLU A 165 -9.58 -2.01 -2.16
C GLU A 165 -8.15 -1.46 -2.28
N GLU A 166 -7.39 -1.92 -3.27
CA GLU A 166 -6.03 -1.43 -3.54
C GLU A 166 -6.03 0.06 -3.87
N TYR A 167 -6.96 0.50 -4.73
CA TYR A 167 -7.09 1.92 -5.08
C TYR A 167 -7.41 2.79 -3.86
N LEU A 168 -8.37 2.39 -3.02
CA LEU A 168 -8.71 3.14 -1.81
C LEU A 168 -7.58 3.15 -0.78
N LEU A 169 -6.84 2.05 -0.62
CA LEU A 169 -5.65 2.00 0.23
C LEU A 169 -4.53 2.92 -0.28
N ALA A 170 -4.35 3.00 -1.59
CA ALA A 170 -3.38 3.90 -2.22
C ALA A 170 -3.72 5.39 -1.99
N LEU A 171 -5.00 5.76 -2.03
CA LEU A 171 -5.47 7.11 -1.69
C LEU A 171 -5.20 7.44 -0.21
N ILE A 172 -5.37 6.48 0.70
CA ILE A 172 -5.03 6.67 2.13
C ILE A 172 -3.53 6.91 2.29
N ALA A 173 -2.69 6.14 1.60
CA ALA A 173 -1.24 6.34 1.60
C ALA A 173 -0.85 7.72 1.04
N MET A 174 -1.52 8.19 -0.02
CA MET A 174 -1.29 9.52 -0.58
C MET A 174 -1.58 10.62 0.46
N VAL A 175 -2.67 10.49 1.23
CA VAL A 175 -3.00 11.44 2.30
C VAL A 175 -1.92 11.51 3.37
N GLU A 176 -1.34 10.37 3.75
CA GLU A 176 -0.25 10.32 4.72
C GLU A 176 0.98 11.08 4.22
N GLU A 177 1.33 10.94 2.93
CA GLU A 177 2.43 11.67 2.31
C GLU A 177 2.13 13.17 2.15
N LEU A 178 0.92 13.54 1.76
CA LEU A 178 0.50 14.95 1.71
C LEU A 178 0.59 15.62 3.09
N SER A 179 0.23 14.91 4.16
CA SER A 179 0.38 15.42 5.53
C SER A 179 1.84 15.66 5.91
N ARG A 180 2.78 14.83 5.41
CA ARG A 180 4.22 15.06 5.57
C ARG A 180 4.68 16.26 4.73
N LEU A 181 4.22 16.35 3.49
CA LEU A 181 4.55 17.47 2.59
C LEU A 181 4.09 18.81 3.15
N ALA A 182 2.91 18.88 3.78
CA ALA A 182 2.42 20.10 4.42
C ALA A 182 3.35 20.61 5.52
N VAL A 183 3.93 19.73 6.34
CA VAL A 183 4.91 20.14 7.35
C VAL A 183 6.20 20.63 6.68
N ASN A 184 6.71 19.86 5.71
CA ASN A 184 7.97 20.18 5.03
C ASN A 184 7.88 21.49 4.23
N SER A 185 6.73 21.80 3.64
CA SER A 185 6.55 23.03 2.87
C SER A 185 6.68 24.28 3.75
N VAL A 186 6.22 24.22 5.01
CA VAL A 186 6.40 25.30 5.98
C VAL A 186 7.88 25.53 6.29
N THR A 187 8.66 24.46 6.47
CA THR A 187 10.12 24.57 6.68
C THR A 187 10.82 25.25 5.50
N LEU A 188 10.24 25.15 4.30
CA LEU A 188 10.75 25.74 3.06
C LEU A 188 10.11 27.09 2.72
N GLY A 189 9.31 27.66 3.63
CA GLY A 189 8.68 28.98 3.46
C GLY A 189 7.42 29.01 2.59
N ASP A 190 6.91 27.85 2.14
CA ASP A 190 5.62 27.77 1.43
C ASP A 190 4.49 27.55 2.44
N TYR A 191 3.87 28.67 2.84
CA TYR A 191 2.73 28.71 3.77
C TYR A 191 1.38 28.55 3.08
N SER A 192 1.34 28.57 1.75
CA SER A 192 0.09 28.41 0.98
C SER A 192 -0.30 26.93 0.82
N ARG A 193 0.70 26.07 0.61
CA ARG A 193 0.50 24.64 0.38
C ARG A 193 -0.17 23.89 1.54
N PRO A 194 0.15 24.13 2.83
CA PRO A 194 -0.53 23.45 3.93
C PRO A 194 -2.04 23.73 3.94
N VAL A 195 -2.47 24.92 3.54
CA VAL A 195 -3.89 25.27 3.44
C VAL A 195 -4.56 24.49 2.31
N GLN A 196 -3.93 24.44 1.13
CA GLN A 196 -4.42 23.68 -0.03
C GLN A 196 -4.51 22.17 0.27
N ILE A 197 -3.49 21.62 0.90
CA ILE A 197 -3.46 20.22 1.34
C ILE A 197 -4.54 19.97 2.39
N GLY A 198 -4.70 20.89 3.35
CA GLY A 198 -5.70 20.78 4.41
C GLY A 198 -7.13 20.68 3.86
N ASN A 199 -7.48 21.54 2.90
CA ASN A 199 -8.80 21.51 2.26
C ASN A 199 -9.00 20.19 1.50
N PHE A 200 -8.02 19.78 0.70
CA PHE A 200 -8.10 18.55 -0.08
C PHE A 200 -8.26 17.29 0.80
N ILE A 201 -7.46 17.15 1.85
CA ILE A 201 -7.54 15.97 2.73
C ILE A 201 -8.89 15.92 3.46
N LYS A 202 -9.47 17.07 3.84
CA LYS A 202 -10.81 17.14 4.44
C LYS A 202 -11.89 16.66 3.48
N ASP A 203 -11.88 17.14 2.25
CA ASP A 203 -12.84 16.74 1.22
C ASP A 203 -12.72 15.24 0.90
N LEU A 204 -11.48 14.74 0.79
CA LEU A 204 -11.23 13.33 0.56
C LEU A 204 -11.72 12.49 1.75
N PHE A 205 -11.45 12.92 3.00
CA PHE A 205 -11.94 12.25 4.19
C PHE A 205 -13.48 12.20 4.24
N ALA A 206 -14.15 13.30 3.90
CA ALA A 206 -15.60 13.34 3.79
C ALA A 206 -16.09 12.34 2.71
N GLY A 207 -15.39 12.24 1.58
CA GLY A 207 -15.65 11.23 0.55
C GLY A 207 -15.55 9.80 1.08
N PHE A 208 -14.52 9.49 1.87
CA PHE A 208 -14.39 8.17 2.54
C PHE A 208 -15.54 7.90 3.52
N GLN A 209 -16.06 8.92 4.21
CA GLN A 209 -17.20 8.77 5.14
C GLN A 209 -18.52 8.44 4.43
N LEU A 210 -18.64 8.71 3.12
CA LEU A 210 -19.80 8.29 2.32
C LEU A 210 -19.78 6.80 1.97
N LEU A 211 -18.62 6.14 2.12
CA LEU A 211 -18.45 4.74 1.74
C LEU A 211 -18.87 3.80 2.87
N ASN A 212 -19.72 2.81 2.55
CA ASN A 212 -20.08 1.74 3.49
C ASN A 212 -19.07 0.58 3.41
N LEU A 213 -17.88 0.78 3.98
CA LEU A 213 -16.77 -0.16 3.92
C LEU A 213 -16.99 -1.38 4.83
N LYS A 214 -17.10 -2.57 4.24
CA LYS A 214 -17.22 -3.84 4.98
C LYS A 214 -15.88 -4.48 5.33
N ASN A 215 -14.82 -4.18 4.58
CA ASN A 215 -13.47 -4.68 4.85
C ASN A 215 -12.92 -4.01 6.12
N ASP A 216 -12.49 -4.82 7.09
CA ASP A 216 -12.02 -4.35 8.40
C ASP A 216 -10.72 -3.54 8.32
N ILE A 217 -9.77 -4.00 7.50
CA ILE A 217 -8.48 -3.32 7.29
C ILE A 217 -8.73 -1.95 6.66
N LEU A 218 -9.50 -1.91 5.58
CA LEU A 218 -9.78 -0.67 4.85
C LEU A 218 -10.55 0.34 5.72
N ARG A 219 -11.54 -0.12 6.50
CA ARG A 219 -12.26 0.71 7.46
C ARG A 219 -11.33 1.29 8.53
N LYS A 220 -10.49 0.46 9.15
CA LYS A 220 -9.51 0.92 10.15
C LYS A 220 -8.51 1.92 9.58
N ARG A 221 -8.04 1.70 8.35
CA ARG A 221 -7.13 2.61 7.64
C ARG A 221 -7.81 3.92 7.27
N SER A 222 -9.05 3.86 6.77
CA SER A 222 -9.87 5.04 6.45
C SER A 222 -10.13 5.90 7.69
N ASP A 223 -10.46 5.29 8.83
CA ASP A 223 -10.60 6.00 10.11
C ASP A 223 -9.29 6.65 10.57
N GLY A 224 -8.14 6.15 10.10
CA GLY A 224 -6.82 6.72 10.34
C GLY A 224 -6.59 8.07 9.67
N ILE A 225 -7.32 8.39 8.58
CA ILE A 225 -7.19 9.66 7.86
C ILE A 225 -7.39 10.87 8.79
N LYS A 226 -8.24 10.76 9.81
CA LYS A 226 -8.50 11.83 10.79
C LYS A 226 -7.23 12.34 11.49
N TYR A 227 -6.21 11.49 11.64
CA TYR A 227 -4.94 11.90 12.23
C TYR A 227 -4.13 12.77 11.27
N SER A 228 -4.14 12.45 9.97
CA SER A 228 -3.54 13.28 8.93
C SER A 228 -4.26 14.62 8.79
N VAL A 229 -5.62 14.62 8.84
CA VAL A 229 -6.44 15.85 8.88
C VAL A 229 -6.00 16.72 10.06
N LYS A 230 -6.05 16.17 11.28
CA LYS A 230 -5.69 16.89 12.50
C LYS A 230 -4.27 17.48 12.41
N LYS A 231 -3.31 16.68 11.94
CA LYS A 231 -1.92 17.12 11.81
C LYS A 231 -1.78 18.33 10.87
N VAL A 232 -2.47 18.33 9.73
CA VAL A 232 -2.42 19.48 8.81
C VAL A 232 -3.20 20.68 9.36
N GLU A 233 -4.31 20.44 10.06
CA GLU A 233 -5.04 21.52 10.75
C GLU A 233 -4.20 22.20 11.83
N ASP A 234 -3.47 21.43 12.65
CA ASP A 234 -2.58 21.96 13.68
C ASP A 234 -1.47 22.84 13.02
N VAL A 235 -0.94 22.43 11.85
CA VAL A 235 0.01 23.24 11.07
C VAL A 235 -0.63 24.54 10.56
N VAL A 236 -1.82 24.48 9.95
CA VAL A 236 -2.53 25.65 9.43
C VAL A 236 -2.90 26.61 10.58
N TYR A 237 -3.27 26.07 11.74
CA TYR A 237 -3.54 26.84 12.95
C TYR A 237 -2.30 27.60 13.42
N ASP A 238 -1.14 26.95 13.49
CA ASP A 238 0.13 27.58 13.86
C ASP A 238 0.51 28.72 12.89
N LEU A 239 0.29 28.53 11.58
CA LEU A 239 0.52 29.57 10.58
C LEU A 239 -0.42 30.76 10.77
N SER A 240 -1.70 30.50 11.08
CA SER A 240 -2.71 31.53 11.33
C SER A 240 -2.38 32.36 12.56
N LEU A 241 -2.00 31.72 13.66
CA LEU A 241 -1.58 32.40 14.90
C LEU A 241 -0.39 33.34 14.66
N ARG A 242 0.52 32.96 13.76
CA ARG A 242 1.71 33.74 13.40
C ARG A 242 1.44 34.78 12.31
N ASN A 243 0.21 34.90 11.81
CA ASN A 243 -0.17 35.76 10.69
C ASN A 243 0.60 35.46 9.40
N LEU A 244 1.00 34.21 9.19
CA LEU A 244 1.71 33.75 7.98
C LEU A 244 0.75 33.38 6.83
N ILE A 245 -0.55 33.35 7.12
CA ILE A 245 -1.62 33.14 6.13
C ILE A 245 -2.74 34.19 6.34
N PRO A 246 -3.50 34.56 5.29
CA PRO A 246 -4.57 35.54 5.40
C PRO A 246 -5.66 35.09 6.39
N LYS A 247 -6.07 36.00 7.29
CA LYS A 247 -7.21 35.79 8.19
C LYS A 247 -8.50 35.84 7.39
N GLY A 248 -8.93 34.69 6.87
CA GLY A 248 -10.17 34.57 6.09
C GLY A 248 -10.28 33.38 5.14
N GLY A 249 -9.26 32.51 5.04
CA GLY A 249 -9.25 31.38 4.11
C GLY A 249 -9.76 30.03 4.68
N ALA A 250 -10.35 30.02 5.87
CA ALA A 250 -11.03 28.85 6.42
C ALA A 250 -12.54 29.06 6.29
N ALA A 251 -13.09 28.66 5.15
CA ALA A 251 -14.52 28.51 4.92
C ALA A 251 -14.73 27.22 4.13
#